data_AF-A0A7W4HWG1-F1
#
_entry.id   AF-A0A7W4HWG1-F1
#
_cell.length_a   1.000
_cell.length_b   1.000
_cell.length_c   1.000
_cell.angle_alpha   90.00
_cell.angle_beta   90.00
_cell.angle_gamma   90.00
#
_symmetry.space_group_name_H-M   'P 1'
#
loop_
_entity.id
_entity.type
_entity.pdbx_description
1 polymer ?
#
loop_
_entity_poly.entity_id
_entity_poly.type
_entity_poly.pdbx_seq_one_letter_code
_entity_poly.pdbx_strand_id
1 'polypeptide(L)'
;MKKYIYIIFLLTLSCCKKDQSEEKTTINSQDFFLEITDIDKLKKTEKTKLNDSTYRIRGLVNSLLVTGYLTQNDEKIDWWEVADANGKKVAMVEYRIVNKKVFANQYKVFNDSKLDVYKSKYYTLKSDKDKVSYSFYVPKSEDIVETKANFLYSVYDIEKNKEIISSECEWVNSDNKFQCEFSVPNKNNILVSGVFFELSQTKNGEMGASEIYVRDTIKI
;
A
#
# COMPACT_ATOMS: atom_id res chain seq x y z
N MET A 1 74.49 -0.43 24.48
CA MET A 1 73.54 -1.45 23.98
C MET A 1 72.13 -0.99 24.23
N LYS A 2 71.41 -0.53 23.20
CA LYS A 2 69.96 -0.25 23.23
C LYS A 2 69.52 0.10 21.80
N LYS A 3 69.18 -0.93 21.03
CA LYS A 3 68.37 -0.85 19.80
C LYS A 3 67.59 -2.16 19.80
N TYR A 4 66.27 -2.08 19.86
CA TYR A 4 65.25 -3.09 19.50
C TYR A 4 63.97 -2.86 20.32
N ILE A 5 63.38 -1.67 20.23
CA ILE A 5 61.96 -1.47 20.55
C ILE A 5 61.49 -0.35 19.64
N TYR A 6 60.94 -0.67 18.47
CA TYR A 6 59.97 0.16 17.74
C TYR A 6 59.52 -0.52 16.43
N ILE A 7 59.10 -1.80 16.49
CA ILE A 7 58.33 -2.44 15.39
C ILE A 7 57.27 -3.34 16.03
N ILE A 8 56.33 -2.76 16.79
CA ILE A 8 55.02 -3.37 17.11
C ILE A 8 54.00 -2.23 17.27
N PHE A 9 53.89 -1.33 16.28
CA PHE A 9 52.86 -0.28 16.29
C PHE A 9 52.30 0.02 14.90
N LEU A 10 52.16 -1.01 14.05
CA LEU A 10 51.72 -0.83 12.66
C LEU A 10 50.74 -1.90 12.16
N LEU A 11 50.06 -2.62 13.06
CA LEU A 11 49.04 -3.62 12.68
C LEU A 11 47.77 -3.57 13.54
N THR A 12 47.33 -2.38 13.96
CA THR A 12 46.00 -2.20 14.56
C THR A 12 45.25 -1.03 13.92
N LEU A 13 45.26 -0.98 12.59
CA LEU A 13 44.16 -0.37 11.83
C LEU A 13 43.27 -1.50 11.32
N SER A 14 42.71 -2.27 12.26
CA SER A 14 41.48 -3.01 11.99
C SER A 14 40.42 -1.96 11.72
N CYS A 15 40.18 -1.73 10.44
CA CYS A 15 39.04 -1.01 9.93
C CYS A 15 37.79 -1.73 10.45
N CYS A 16 37.31 -1.32 11.62
CA CYS A 16 35.92 -1.49 12.00
C CYS A 16 35.11 -0.68 11.00
N LYS A 17 34.81 -1.28 9.84
CA LYS A 17 33.56 -0.97 9.18
C LYS A 17 32.50 -1.31 10.22
N LYS A 18 31.96 -0.25 10.83
CA LYS A 18 30.70 -0.34 11.53
C LYS A 18 29.76 -0.81 10.44
N ASP A 19 29.48 -2.10 10.40
CA ASP A 19 28.30 -2.59 9.74
C ASP A 19 27.17 -1.87 10.46
N GLN A 20 26.75 -0.75 9.87
CA GLN A 20 25.36 -0.35 9.98
C GLN A 20 24.64 -1.54 9.36
N SER A 21 24.30 -2.53 10.21
CA SER A 21 23.14 -3.32 9.93
C SER A 21 22.09 -2.28 9.62
N GLU A 22 21.67 -2.20 8.36
CA GLU A 22 20.36 -1.69 8.02
C GLU A 22 19.44 -2.47 8.95
N GLU A 23 19.14 -1.87 10.08
CA GLU A 23 18.03 -2.26 10.92
C GLU A 23 16.89 -2.20 9.92
N LYS A 24 16.48 -3.38 9.42
CA LYS A 24 15.23 -3.58 8.71
C LYS A 24 14.19 -3.17 9.75
N THR A 25 14.02 -1.87 9.92
CA THR A 25 12.89 -1.26 10.56
C THR A 25 11.77 -1.72 9.65
N THR A 26 11.11 -2.78 10.09
CA THR A 26 9.85 -3.22 9.55
C THR A 26 8.97 -2.00 9.67
N ILE A 27 8.92 -1.21 8.59
CA ILE A 27 8.03 -0.07 8.50
C ILE A 27 6.66 -0.69 8.68
N ASN A 28 6.06 -0.52 9.85
CA ASN A 28 4.64 -0.77 9.99
C ASN A 28 3.97 0.24 9.06
N SER A 29 3.70 -0.21 7.84
CA SER A 29 3.28 0.61 6.72
C SER A 29 2.16 1.58 7.10
N GLN A 30 1.23 1.15 7.95
CA GLN A 30 0.11 1.96 8.38
C GLN A 30 0.54 3.15 9.24
N ASP A 31 1.44 2.95 10.21
CA ASP A 31 1.97 4.01 11.07
C ASP A 31 2.78 5.02 10.25
N PHE A 32 3.58 4.52 9.30
CA PHE A 32 4.34 5.38 8.37
C PHE A 32 3.43 6.25 7.51
N PHE A 33 2.36 5.68 6.94
CA PHE A 33 1.43 6.45 6.12
C PHE A 33 0.61 7.44 6.94
N LEU A 34 0.22 7.08 8.17
CA LEU A 34 -0.45 8.00 9.08
C LEU A 34 0.42 9.20 9.41
N GLU A 35 1.72 8.99 9.66
CA GLU A 35 2.65 10.07 9.97
C GLU A 35 2.93 10.96 8.76
N ILE A 36 3.30 10.38 7.61
CA ILE A 36 3.79 11.16 6.47
C ILE A 36 2.67 11.92 5.75
N THR A 37 1.42 11.49 5.90
CA THR A 37 0.25 12.17 5.34
C THR A 37 -0.54 12.95 6.39
N ASP A 38 0.05 13.16 7.57
CA ASP A 38 -0.56 13.96 8.62
C ASP A 38 -0.68 15.43 8.17
N ILE A 39 -1.92 15.91 8.06
CA ILE A 39 -2.24 17.23 7.53
C ILE A 39 -1.67 18.31 8.46
N ASP A 40 -1.71 18.07 9.78
CA ASP A 40 -1.25 19.02 10.78
C ASP A 40 0.28 19.19 10.76
N LYS A 41 1.00 18.22 10.20
CA LYS A 41 2.46 18.24 10.05
C LYS A 41 2.92 18.84 8.72
N LEU A 42 2.01 19.12 7.78
CA LEU A 42 2.36 19.70 6.48
C LEU A 42 2.87 21.13 6.64
N LYS A 43 4.09 21.36 6.17
CA LYS A 43 4.70 22.69 6.05
C LYS A 43 4.58 23.20 4.62
N LYS A 44 4.53 24.53 4.45
CA LYS A 44 4.44 25.21 3.15
C LYS A 44 3.26 24.69 2.31
N THR A 45 2.11 24.59 2.96
CA THR A 45 0.93 23.94 2.41
C THR A 45 0.22 24.81 1.39
N GLU A 46 -0.03 24.26 0.21
CA GLU A 46 -0.91 24.79 -0.82
C GLU A 46 -2.20 23.95 -0.83
N LYS A 47 -3.36 24.60 -0.69
CA LYS A 47 -4.68 23.95 -0.80
C LYS A 47 -5.47 24.60 -1.93
N THR A 48 -5.79 23.82 -2.96
CA THR A 48 -6.51 24.27 -4.15
C THR A 48 -7.88 23.59 -4.22
N LYS A 49 -8.96 24.37 -4.29
CA LYS A 49 -10.30 23.82 -4.54
C LYS A 49 -10.37 23.28 -5.97
N LEU A 50 -10.79 22.03 -6.14
CA LEU A 50 -11.02 21.42 -7.46
C LEU A 50 -12.50 21.47 -7.85
N ASN A 51 -13.38 21.24 -6.88
CA ASN A 51 -14.83 21.37 -7.01
C ASN A 51 -15.43 21.62 -5.62
N ASP A 52 -16.76 21.66 -5.50
CA ASP A 52 -17.44 21.95 -4.23
C ASP A 52 -17.18 20.91 -3.13
N SER A 53 -16.84 19.68 -3.50
CA SER A 53 -16.60 18.57 -2.57
C SER A 53 -15.13 18.21 -2.36
N THR A 54 -14.21 18.69 -3.21
CA THR A 54 -12.83 18.17 -3.28
C THR A 54 -11.80 19.28 -3.36
N TYR A 55 -10.75 19.13 -2.55
CA TYR A 55 -9.57 19.99 -2.52
C TYR A 55 -8.32 19.14 -2.80
N ARG A 56 -7.38 19.70 -3.55
CA ARG A 56 -6.02 19.18 -3.64
C ARG A 56 -5.16 19.88 -2.61
N ILE A 57 -4.39 19.11 -1.85
CA ILE A 57 -3.42 19.63 -0.88
C ILE A 57 -2.02 19.20 -1.30
N ARG A 58 -1.05 20.11 -1.14
CA ARG A 58 0.36 19.87 -1.39
C ARG A 58 1.19 20.51 -0.28
N GLY A 59 2.18 19.81 0.26
CA GLY A 59 3.03 20.34 1.31
C GLY A 59 4.27 19.49 1.55
N LEU A 60 5.02 19.82 2.60
CA LEU A 60 6.24 19.11 2.98
C LEU A 60 6.08 18.47 4.37
N VAL A 61 6.44 17.19 4.48
CA VAL A 61 6.64 16.49 5.76
C VAL A 61 8.02 15.85 5.74
N ASN A 62 8.88 16.15 6.73
CA ASN A 62 10.25 15.60 6.80
C ASN A 62 11.05 15.74 5.48
N SER A 63 10.93 16.89 4.81
CA SER A 63 11.53 17.19 3.50
C SER A 63 10.99 16.38 2.31
N LEU A 64 9.99 15.53 2.52
CA LEU A 64 9.26 14.83 1.47
C LEU A 64 8.10 15.69 0.98
N LEU A 65 7.93 15.74 -0.34
CA LEU A 65 6.79 16.39 -0.98
C LEU A 65 5.58 15.45 -0.91
N VAL A 66 4.51 15.92 -0.29
CA VAL A 66 3.26 15.20 -0.14
C VAL A 66 2.18 15.91 -0.94
N THR A 67 1.50 15.18 -1.82
CA THR A 67 0.35 15.68 -2.58
C THR A 67 -0.81 14.73 -2.40
N GLY A 68 -2.00 15.25 -2.12
CA GLY A 68 -3.18 14.41 -1.91
C GLY A 68 -4.49 15.17 -2.06
N TYR A 69 -5.58 14.50 -1.70
CA TYR A 69 -6.93 15.02 -1.86
C TYR A 69 -7.72 14.95 -0.55
N LEU A 70 -8.52 15.98 -0.33
CA LEU A 70 -9.35 16.16 0.84
C LEU A 70 -10.80 16.40 0.42
N THR A 71 -11.73 15.93 1.25
CA THR A 71 -13.12 16.38 1.20
C THR A 71 -13.24 17.84 1.67
N GLN A 72 -14.42 18.42 1.54
CA GLN A 72 -14.75 19.73 2.15
C GLN A 72 -14.59 19.76 3.68
N ASN A 73 -14.62 18.60 4.34
CA ASN A 73 -14.48 18.45 5.79
C ASN A 73 -13.05 18.02 6.18
N ASP A 74 -12.07 18.19 5.30
CA ASP A 74 -10.68 17.81 5.53
C ASP A 74 -10.44 16.30 5.75
N GLU A 75 -11.36 15.45 5.28
CA GLU A 75 -11.16 14.00 5.29
C GLU A 75 -10.29 13.57 4.10
N LYS A 76 -9.26 12.75 4.35
CA LYS A 76 -8.37 12.23 3.29
C LYS A 76 -9.14 11.28 2.38
N ILE A 77 -9.00 11.49 1.07
CA ILE A 77 -9.57 10.64 0.02
C ILE A 77 -8.56 10.44 -1.11
N ASP A 78 -8.81 9.42 -1.93
CA ASP A 78 -8.06 9.12 -3.16
C ASP A 78 -6.56 8.87 -2.88
N TRP A 79 -5.75 8.80 -3.93
CA TRP A 79 -4.31 8.58 -3.85
C TRP A 79 -3.56 9.82 -3.40
N TRP A 80 -2.79 9.62 -2.34
CA TRP A 80 -1.78 10.54 -1.86
C TRP A 80 -0.42 10.05 -2.32
N GLU A 81 0.38 10.96 -2.85
CA GLU A 81 1.72 10.70 -3.36
C GLU A 81 2.76 11.36 -2.45
N VAL A 82 3.82 10.60 -2.16
CA VAL A 82 4.99 11.04 -1.40
C VAL A 82 6.21 10.92 -2.30
N ALA A 83 6.90 12.04 -2.51
CA ALA A 83 8.10 12.12 -3.34
C ALA A 83 9.28 12.72 -2.57
N ASP A 84 10.49 12.32 -2.94
CA ASP A 84 11.72 12.90 -2.42
C ASP A 84 11.97 14.32 -2.97
N ALA A 85 13.04 14.96 -2.51
CA ALA A 85 13.42 16.30 -2.97
C ALA A 85 13.72 16.39 -4.48
N ASN A 86 14.01 15.26 -5.13
CA ASN A 86 14.26 15.16 -6.57
C ASN A 86 12.98 14.83 -7.37
N GLY A 87 11.82 14.71 -6.70
CA GLY A 87 10.57 14.31 -7.32
C GLY A 87 10.45 12.81 -7.60
N LYS A 88 11.37 11.97 -7.11
CA LYS A 88 11.23 10.51 -7.20
C LYS A 88 10.14 10.05 -6.23
N LYS A 89 9.24 9.21 -6.71
CA LYS A 89 8.20 8.61 -5.85
C LYS A 89 8.85 7.69 -4.83
N VAL A 90 8.48 7.88 -3.57
CA VAL A 90 8.89 7.04 -2.44
C VAL A 90 7.72 6.18 -1.99
N ALA A 91 6.52 6.75 -1.97
CA ALA A 91 5.33 5.99 -1.62
C ALA A 91 4.04 6.60 -2.21
N MET A 92 2.99 5.79 -2.27
CA MET A 92 1.62 6.23 -2.53
C MET A 92 0.68 5.52 -1.57
N VAL A 93 -0.37 6.20 -1.11
CA VAL A 93 -1.41 5.62 -0.25
C VAL A 93 -2.79 6.08 -0.71
N GLU A 94 -3.72 5.15 -0.86
CA GLU A 94 -5.11 5.44 -1.17
C GLU A 94 -5.90 5.55 0.13
N TYR A 95 -6.58 6.67 0.33
CA TYR A 95 -7.56 6.83 1.40
C TYR A 95 -8.99 6.63 0.90
N ARG A 96 -9.79 5.88 1.66
CA ARG A 96 -11.23 5.71 1.42
C ARG A 96 -12.03 6.01 2.67
N ILE A 97 -13.23 6.54 2.47
CA ILE A 97 -14.21 6.70 3.54
C ILE A 97 -15.14 5.49 3.51
N VAL A 98 -15.09 4.66 4.55
CA VAL A 98 -15.97 3.51 4.74
C VAL A 98 -16.66 3.69 6.08
N ASN A 99 -17.99 3.55 6.15
CA ASN A 99 -18.75 3.73 7.39
C ASN A 99 -18.40 5.03 8.16
N LYS A 100 -18.23 6.15 7.43
CA LYS A 100 -17.86 7.48 7.97
C LYS A 100 -16.49 7.53 8.67
N LYS A 101 -15.59 6.57 8.39
CA LYS A 101 -14.21 6.56 8.87
C LYS A 101 -13.27 6.55 7.68
N VAL A 102 -12.18 7.30 7.80
CA VAL A 102 -11.10 7.36 6.80
C VAL A 102 -10.15 6.17 7.04
N PHE A 103 -9.87 5.42 5.99
CA PHE A 103 -8.99 4.25 6.02
C PHE A 103 -7.90 4.35 4.96
N ALA A 104 -6.67 3.98 5.31
CA ALA A 104 -5.60 3.71 4.35
C ALA A 104 -5.87 2.36 3.67
N ASN A 105 -6.56 2.40 2.53
CA ASN A 105 -7.07 1.23 1.85
C ASN A 105 -5.96 0.46 1.13
N GLN A 106 -5.13 1.17 0.37
CA GLN A 106 -4.03 0.62 -0.41
C GLN A 106 -2.78 1.46 -0.22
N TYR A 107 -1.61 0.87 -0.40
CA TYR A 107 -0.37 1.60 -0.50
C TYR A 107 0.65 0.90 -1.40
N LYS A 108 1.56 1.70 -1.94
CA LYS A 108 2.65 1.30 -2.81
C LYS A 108 3.93 1.94 -2.31
N VAL A 109 4.96 1.14 -2.08
CA VAL A 109 6.30 1.61 -1.68
C VAL A 109 7.23 1.48 -2.88
N PHE A 110 8.07 2.48 -3.09
CA PHE A 110 8.97 2.53 -4.23
C PHE A 110 10.43 2.57 -3.75
N ASN A 111 11.27 1.76 -4.37
CA ASN A 111 12.72 1.82 -4.25
C ASN A 111 13.28 2.31 -5.59
N ASP A 112 13.94 3.48 -5.59
CA ASP A 112 14.41 4.14 -6.80
C ASP A 112 13.33 4.23 -7.91
N SER A 113 12.13 4.66 -7.53
CA SER A 113 10.95 4.75 -8.42
C SER A 113 10.45 3.42 -9.01
N LYS A 114 11.03 2.28 -8.60
CA LYS A 114 10.49 0.95 -8.91
C LYS A 114 9.61 0.48 -7.78
N LEU A 115 8.44 -0.07 -8.11
CA LEU A 115 7.51 -0.62 -7.12
C LEU A 115 8.15 -1.80 -6.39
N ASP A 116 8.26 -1.69 -5.06
CA ASP A 116 8.62 -2.80 -4.18
C ASP A 116 7.35 -3.55 -3.80
N VAL A 117 7.03 -4.60 -4.57
CA VAL A 117 5.80 -5.38 -4.42
C VAL A 117 5.75 -6.08 -3.04
N TYR A 118 6.90 -6.42 -2.45
CA TYR A 118 6.98 -7.09 -1.16
C TYR A 118 6.76 -6.17 0.04
N LYS A 119 6.85 -4.85 -0.18
CA LYS A 119 6.53 -3.83 0.83
C LYS A 119 5.23 -3.07 0.52
N SER A 120 4.41 -3.57 -0.40
CA SER A 120 3.21 -2.88 -0.88
C SER A 120 1.94 -3.68 -0.59
N LYS A 121 0.83 -2.98 -0.34
CA LYS A 121 -0.52 -3.55 -0.17
C LYS A 121 -1.45 -2.92 -1.19
N TYR A 122 -1.80 -3.63 -2.26
CA TYR A 122 -2.65 -3.07 -3.32
C TYR A 122 -3.30 -4.17 -4.13
N TYR A 123 -4.27 -3.82 -4.97
CA TYR A 123 -4.76 -4.73 -6.00
C TYR A 123 -4.57 -4.17 -7.40
N THR A 124 -4.61 -5.09 -8.36
CA THR A 124 -4.72 -4.77 -9.78
C THR A 124 -5.94 -5.46 -10.33
N LEU A 125 -6.59 -4.79 -11.27
CA LEU A 125 -7.77 -5.25 -11.97
C LEU A 125 -7.41 -5.45 -13.44
N LYS A 126 -7.81 -6.59 -14.00
CA LYS A 126 -7.87 -6.84 -15.44
C LYS A 126 -9.28 -7.28 -15.79
N SER A 127 -9.80 -6.78 -16.91
CA SER A 127 -11.09 -7.21 -17.46
C SER A 127 -10.93 -7.53 -18.92
N ASP A 128 -11.46 -8.66 -19.37
CA ASP A 128 -11.58 -9.05 -20.77
C ASP A 128 -12.98 -9.57 -21.00
N LYS A 129 -13.77 -8.88 -21.82
CA LYS A 129 -15.15 -9.23 -22.21
C LYS A 129 -15.98 -9.81 -21.06
N ASP A 130 -16.01 -11.13 -20.90
CA ASP A 130 -16.82 -11.84 -19.92
C ASP A 130 -16.08 -12.20 -18.62
N LYS A 131 -14.83 -11.78 -18.44
CA LYS A 131 -13.97 -12.15 -17.31
C LYS A 131 -13.41 -10.93 -16.59
N VAL A 132 -13.41 -11.02 -15.27
CA VAL A 132 -12.80 -10.06 -14.38
C VAL A 132 -11.78 -10.79 -13.52
N SER A 133 -10.56 -10.25 -13.47
CA SER A 133 -9.45 -10.80 -12.70
C SER A 133 -8.88 -9.74 -11.76
N TYR A 134 -8.95 -10.02 -10.47
CA TYR A 134 -8.26 -9.28 -9.44
C TYR A 134 -6.98 -9.99 -9.04
N SER A 135 -5.90 -9.23 -8.84
CA SER A 135 -4.69 -9.70 -8.19
C SER A 135 -4.39 -8.78 -7.01
N PHE A 136 -4.55 -9.31 -5.80
CA PHE A 136 -4.25 -8.63 -4.54
C PHE A 136 -2.82 -8.95 -4.12
N TYR A 137 -2.10 -7.93 -3.70
CA TYR A 137 -0.74 -8.00 -3.21
C TYR A 137 -0.72 -7.56 -1.76
N VAL A 138 -0.08 -8.34 -0.92
CA VAL A 138 0.14 -8.01 0.50
C VAL A 138 1.65 -8.04 0.78
N PRO A 139 2.13 -7.26 1.76
CA PRO A 139 3.52 -7.30 2.15
C PRO A 139 3.95 -8.69 2.57
N LYS A 140 5.18 -9.06 2.24
CA LYS A 140 5.77 -10.33 2.66
C LYS A 140 6.93 -10.07 3.61
N SER A 141 6.98 -10.83 4.69
CA SER A 141 8.11 -10.87 5.61
C SER A 141 8.58 -12.32 5.77
N GLU A 142 9.88 -12.50 6.02
CA GLU A 142 10.45 -13.81 6.37
C GLU A 142 9.86 -14.37 7.66
N ASP A 143 9.22 -13.53 8.48
CA ASP A 143 8.62 -13.93 9.75
C ASP A 143 7.18 -14.41 9.62
N ILE A 144 6.54 -14.24 8.47
CA ILE A 144 5.18 -14.77 8.22
C ILE A 144 5.28 -16.24 7.82
N VAL A 145 4.66 -17.13 8.59
CA VAL A 145 4.69 -18.59 8.38
C VAL A 145 3.41 -19.14 7.76
N GLU A 146 2.27 -18.51 8.04
CA GLU A 146 0.99 -18.89 7.47
C GLU A 146 0.27 -17.64 6.97
N THR A 147 -0.42 -17.78 5.85
CA THR A 147 -1.32 -16.75 5.32
C THR A 147 -2.57 -17.40 4.77
N LYS A 148 -3.72 -16.85 5.12
CA LYS A 148 -5.02 -17.19 4.54
C LYS A 148 -5.68 -15.91 4.08
N ALA A 149 -6.32 -15.94 2.92
CA ALA A 149 -7.05 -14.79 2.45
C ALA A 149 -8.26 -15.21 1.63
N ASN A 150 -9.24 -14.32 1.62
CA ASN A 150 -10.45 -14.46 0.85
C ASN A 150 -10.88 -13.10 0.29
N PHE A 151 -11.53 -13.14 -0.87
CA PHE A 151 -12.17 -11.97 -1.45
C PHE A 151 -13.68 -12.19 -1.49
N LEU A 152 -14.39 -11.46 -0.64
CA LEU A 152 -15.84 -11.41 -0.63
C LEU A 152 -16.30 -10.29 -1.56
N TYR A 153 -17.10 -10.61 -2.57
CA TYR A 153 -17.50 -9.64 -3.58
C TYR A 153 -18.94 -9.81 -4.06
N SER A 154 -19.50 -8.67 -4.42
CA SER A 154 -20.78 -8.53 -5.11
C SER A 154 -20.57 -7.83 -6.45
N VAL A 155 -21.25 -8.30 -7.48
CA VAL A 155 -21.28 -7.69 -8.81
C VAL A 155 -22.68 -7.16 -9.05
N TYR A 156 -22.77 -5.89 -9.46
CA TYR A 156 -24.02 -5.21 -9.75
C TYR A 156 -24.06 -4.80 -11.22
N ASP A 157 -25.20 -5.04 -11.88
CA ASP A 157 -25.54 -4.43 -13.16
C ASP A 157 -25.93 -2.95 -12.87
N ILE A 158 -25.13 -2.01 -13.37
CA ILE A 158 -25.29 -0.58 -13.06
C ILE A 158 -26.60 -0.05 -13.65
N GLU A 159 -26.97 -0.48 -14.86
CA GLU A 159 -28.16 0.01 -15.55
C GLU A 159 -29.44 -0.47 -14.88
N LYS A 160 -29.43 -1.71 -14.41
CA LYS A 160 -30.57 -2.32 -13.73
C LYS A 160 -30.57 -2.06 -12.23
N ASN A 161 -29.49 -1.47 -11.70
CA ASN A 161 -29.24 -1.27 -10.27
C ASN A 161 -29.53 -2.56 -9.46
N LYS A 162 -29.03 -3.69 -9.96
CA LYS A 162 -29.36 -5.01 -9.40
C LYS A 162 -28.10 -5.84 -9.21
N GLU A 163 -27.98 -6.48 -8.05
CA GLU A 163 -26.97 -7.50 -7.80
C GLU A 163 -27.20 -8.73 -8.70
N ILE A 164 -26.14 -9.18 -9.37
CA ILE A 164 -26.15 -10.33 -10.26
C ILE A 164 -25.34 -11.51 -9.71
N ILE A 165 -24.30 -11.22 -8.92
CA ILE A 165 -23.44 -12.22 -8.28
C ILE A 165 -23.11 -11.71 -6.87
N SER A 166 -23.19 -12.60 -5.88
CA SER A 166 -22.55 -12.45 -4.58
C SER A 166 -21.78 -13.73 -4.33
N SER A 167 -20.47 -13.65 -4.18
CA SER A 167 -19.63 -14.83 -4.05
C SER A 167 -18.38 -14.54 -3.22
N GLU A 168 -17.77 -15.62 -2.78
CA GLU A 168 -16.43 -15.65 -2.24
C GLU A 168 -15.48 -16.20 -3.28
N CYS A 169 -14.26 -15.68 -3.28
CA CYS A 169 -13.13 -16.21 -4.02
C CYS A 169 -12.13 -16.78 -3.03
N GLU A 170 -12.04 -18.10 -3.01
CA GLU A 170 -11.04 -18.79 -2.22
C GLU A 170 -9.69 -18.82 -2.95
N TRP A 171 -8.65 -18.90 -2.14
CA TRP A 171 -7.26 -18.65 -2.48
C TRP A 171 -6.64 -19.62 -3.49
N VAL A 172 -5.91 -19.05 -4.47
CA VAL A 172 -4.86 -19.74 -5.23
C VAL A 172 -3.55 -19.00 -4.99
N ASN A 173 -2.62 -19.58 -4.21
CA ASN A 173 -1.38 -18.91 -3.82
C ASN A 173 -0.38 -18.81 -4.96
N SER A 174 0.18 -17.62 -5.15
CA SER A 174 1.54 -17.48 -5.70
C SER A 174 2.30 -16.43 -4.88
N ASP A 175 3.28 -16.86 -4.07
CA ASP A 175 4.23 -16.03 -3.34
C ASP A 175 3.62 -14.93 -2.42
N ASN A 176 3.35 -13.74 -2.95
CA ASN A 176 2.78 -12.58 -2.25
C ASN A 176 1.51 -12.04 -2.94
N LYS A 177 0.89 -12.86 -3.79
CA LYS A 177 -0.19 -12.47 -4.69
C LYS A 177 -1.36 -13.45 -4.57
N PHE A 178 -2.55 -12.89 -4.38
CA PHE A 178 -3.83 -13.60 -4.33
C PHE A 178 -4.61 -13.27 -5.58
N GLN A 179 -5.00 -14.29 -6.34
CA GLN A 179 -5.75 -14.09 -7.58
C GLN A 179 -7.20 -14.53 -7.40
N CYS A 180 -8.10 -13.69 -7.90
CA CYS A 180 -9.49 -14.04 -8.06
C CYS A 180 -9.91 -13.78 -9.50
N GLU A 181 -10.49 -14.79 -10.15
CA GLU A 181 -11.11 -14.65 -11.47
C GLU A 181 -12.55 -15.11 -11.40
N PHE A 182 -13.46 -14.34 -11.98
CA PHE A 182 -14.86 -14.73 -12.14
C PHE A 182 -15.40 -14.25 -13.48
N SER A 183 -16.41 -14.96 -13.96
CA SER A 183 -17.11 -14.60 -15.19
C SER A 183 -18.31 -13.71 -14.88
N VAL A 184 -18.56 -12.75 -15.76
CA VAL A 184 -19.68 -11.81 -15.66
C VAL A 184 -20.68 -12.14 -16.76
N PRO A 185 -21.95 -12.45 -16.42
CA PRO A 185 -22.92 -12.96 -17.37
C PRO A 185 -23.44 -11.92 -18.38
N ASN A 186 -23.24 -10.62 -18.12
CA ASN A 186 -23.78 -9.52 -18.95
C ASN A 186 -22.67 -8.69 -19.59
N LYS A 187 -22.96 -8.14 -20.78
CA LYS A 187 -22.11 -7.14 -21.47
C LYS A 187 -22.33 -5.69 -21.02
N ASN A 188 -23.10 -5.49 -19.97
CA ASN A 188 -23.38 -4.16 -19.45
C ASN A 188 -22.23 -3.69 -18.57
N ASN A 189 -22.14 -2.38 -18.33
CA ASN A 189 -21.25 -1.84 -17.31
C ASN A 189 -21.64 -2.43 -15.95
N ILE A 190 -20.64 -2.91 -15.22
CA ILE A 190 -20.83 -3.49 -13.90
C ILE A 190 -20.11 -2.68 -12.83
N LEU A 191 -20.62 -2.76 -11.61
CA LEU A 191 -19.94 -2.33 -10.41
C LEU A 191 -19.54 -3.58 -9.62
N VAL A 192 -18.25 -3.74 -9.36
CA VAL A 192 -17.75 -4.73 -8.40
C VAL A 192 -17.53 -4.01 -7.08
N SER A 193 -18.13 -4.53 -6.01
CA SER A 193 -17.93 -4.06 -4.64
C SER A 193 -17.52 -5.24 -3.77
N GLY A 194 -16.49 -5.09 -2.96
CA GLY A 194 -16.04 -6.22 -2.14
C GLY A 194 -15.00 -5.82 -1.09
N VAL A 195 -14.62 -6.81 -0.31
CA VAL A 195 -13.54 -6.72 0.67
C VAL A 195 -12.63 -7.93 0.52
N PHE A 196 -11.36 -7.65 0.29
CA PHE A 196 -10.31 -8.64 0.43
C PHE A 196 -9.83 -8.62 1.87
N PHE A 197 -9.76 -9.79 2.49
CA PHE A 197 -9.29 -9.98 3.84
C PHE A 197 -8.16 -11.00 3.85
N GLU A 198 -7.09 -10.68 4.57
CA GLU A 198 -5.93 -11.53 4.75
C GLU A 198 -5.64 -11.67 6.25
N LEU A 199 -5.34 -12.89 6.67
CA LEU A 199 -4.83 -13.25 7.98
C LEU A 199 -3.44 -13.83 7.82
N SER A 200 -2.49 -13.31 8.58
CA SER A 200 -1.13 -13.83 8.66
C SER A 200 -0.81 -14.26 10.08
N GLN A 201 0.05 -15.27 10.20
CA GLN A 201 0.66 -15.66 11.46
C GLN A 201 2.17 -15.52 11.38
N THR A 202 2.78 -14.91 12.39
CA THR A 202 4.24 -14.83 12.50
C THR A 202 4.83 -16.10 13.13
N LYS A 203 6.14 -16.32 12.99
CA LYS A 203 6.88 -17.41 13.68
C LYS A 203 6.66 -17.45 15.18
N ASN A 204 6.41 -16.29 15.80
CA ASN A 204 6.17 -16.16 17.23
C ASN A 204 4.69 -16.40 17.62
N GLY A 205 3.84 -16.73 16.65
CA GLY A 205 2.41 -16.98 16.84
C GLY A 205 1.53 -15.72 16.85
N GLU A 206 2.10 -14.54 16.59
CA GLU A 206 1.32 -13.29 16.52
C GLU A 206 0.47 -13.29 15.26
N MET A 207 -0.78 -12.83 15.39
CA MET A 207 -1.73 -12.75 14.29
C MET A 207 -1.76 -11.35 13.71
N GLY A 208 -1.60 -11.25 12.39
CA GLY A 208 -1.84 -10.06 11.59
C GLY A 208 -3.15 -10.18 10.81
N ALA A 209 -3.79 -9.05 10.56
CA ALA A 209 -4.92 -8.97 9.66
C ALA A 209 -4.78 -7.76 8.74
N SER A 210 -5.18 -7.92 7.50
CA SER A 210 -5.12 -6.88 6.48
C SER A 210 -6.38 -6.89 5.65
N GLU A 211 -6.89 -5.71 5.31
CA GLU A 211 -8.05 -5.56 4.46
C GLU A 211 -7.80 -4.58 3.31
N ILE A 212 -8.47 -4.85 2.18
CA ILE A 212 -8.54 -3.97 1.02
C ILE A 212 -9.98 -3.93 0.54
N TYR A 213 -10.61 -2.76 0.62
CA TYR A 213 -11.93 -2.49 0.06
C TYR A 213 -11.82 -2.25 -1.44
N VAL A 214 -12.68 -2.92 -2.20
CA VAL A 214 -12.77 -2.86 -3.66
C VAL A 214 -14.08 -2.20 -4.05
N ARG A 215 -14.00 -1.25 -4.99
CA ARG A 215 -15.18 -0.62 -5.58
C ARG A 215 -14.83 -0.09 -6.97
N ASP A 216 -14.99 -0.94 -7.98
CA ASP A 216 -14.57 -0.64 -9.34
C ASP A 216 -15.75 -0.68 -10.30
N THR A 217 -15.83 0.34 -11.16
CA THR A 217 -16.75 0.36 -12.29
C THR A 217 -16.03 -0.20 -13.51
N ILE A 218 -16.52 -1.31 -14.05
CA ILE A 218 -15.91 -2.02 -15.17
C ILE A 218 -16.82 -1.86 -16.38
N LYS A 219 -16.24 -1.37 -17.47
CA LYS A 219 -16.90 -1.34 -18.79
C LYS A 219 -16.55 -2.64 -19.50
N ILE A 220 -17.59 -3.41 -19.83
CA ILE A 220 -17.48 -4.67 -20.56
C ILE A 220 -17.70 -4.45 -22.06
#